data_AF-A0A0M3AKW5-F1
#
_entry.id   AF-A0A0M3AKW5-F1
#
_cell.length_a   1.000
_cell.length_b   1.000
_cell.length_c   1.000
_cell.angle_alpha   90.00
_cell.angle_beta   90.00
_cell.angle_gamma   90.00
#
_symmetry.space_group_name_H-M   'P 1'
#
loop_
_entity.id
_entity.type
_entity.pdbx_description
1 polymer ?
#
loop_
_entity_poly.entity_id
_entity_poly.type
_entity_poly.pdbx_seq_one_letter_code
_entity_poly.pdbx_strand_id
1 'polypeptide(L)'
;MNNSEVKQRSIEIMVGLPHLSAGKLLERARALQQPVLVSANAVSRWSLRQGWRDWSGWSTRVLGNATGLHSLCLDSAGFSAMTCLGGYPWTIDNYVSLAACHPFRWWASLDYCVEQEIAGDRDEVVDRISRTIRANIDCRQRAEDRGIAATFMPVIQGRLPSDYERCADAMPAIIERAGLIGVGSMCRRAIHGPEGMIAVVDHLDRVLPHRVRLHLFGVKGQALPYLIPFSHRVASIDSQAYGVAARATARRQGRSKSDLMVADCMEHWVRVQRDRLRQRPRRLTQPSPAVEPSGPRDPWACAMAEARRQMRELIESGDLDHDETTIGWIEQWAADLYQD
;
A
#
# COMPACT_ATOMS: atom_id res chain seq x y z
N MET A 1 10.95 22.22 36.79
CA MET A 1 10.02 21.74 35.75
C MET A 1 10.85 21.09 34.66
N ASN A 2 10.89 19.75 34.63
CA ASN A 2 11.65 18.99 33.65
C ASN A 2 11.02 19.19 32.27
N ASN A 3 11.65 20.00 31.43
CA ASN A 3 11.45 19.96 29.99
C ASN A 3 12.07 18.65 29.50
N SER A 4 11.30 17.56 29.57
CA SER A 4 11.59 16.38 28.77
C SER A 4 11.51 16.82 27.31
N GLU A 5 12.67 17.08 26.68
CA GLU A 5 12.78 17.20 25.23
C GLU A 5 12.06 16.00 24.63
N VAL A 6 10.85 16.21 24.11
CA VAL A 6 10.17 15.22 23.30
C VAL A 6 11.07 15.04 22.09
N LYS A 7 11.89 13.98 22.09
CA LYS A 7 12.73 13.60 20.96
C LYS A 7 11.84 13.64 19.73
N GLN A 8 12.08 14.61 18.86
CA GLN A 8 11.25 14.83 17.68
C GLN A 8 11.28 13.54 16.87
N ARG A 9 10.12 12.86 16.78
CA ARG A 9 10.02 11.58 16.06
C ARG A 9 10.41 11.85 14.60
N SER A 10 11.38 11.13 14.08
CA SER A 10 11.77 11.22 12.66
C SER A 10 10.99 10.21 11.83
N ILE A 11 10.77 10.52 10.55
CA ILE A 11 10.20 9.58 9.58
C ILE A 11 11.29 8.55 9.21
N GLU A 12 11.01 7.26 9.39
CA GLU A 12 11.92 6.19 8.95
C GLU A 12 11.89 6.03 7.43
N ILE A 13 13.06 5.86 6.83
CA ILE A 13 13.21 5.53 5.40
C ILE A 13 13.43 4.03 5.27
N MET A 14 12.48 3.36 4.64
CA MET A 14 12.53 1.93 4.37
C MET A 14 13.02 1.67 2.95
N VAL A 15 13.82 0.61 2.79
CA VAL A 15 14.37 0.19 1.51
C VAL A 15 13.55 -0.98 0.98
N GLY A 16 12.87 -0.81 -0.15
CA GLY A 16 12.14 -1.89 -0.81
C GLY A 16 13.08 -2.78 -1.62
N LEU A 17 13.35 -4.02 -1.19
CA LEU A 17 14.20 -4.94 -1.95
C LEU A 17 13.40 -5.72 -3.01
N PRO A 18 13.91 -5.86 -4.25
CA PRO A 18 13.25 -6.63 -5.30
C PRO A 18 13.31 -8.16 -5.11
N HIS A 19 14.25 -8.64 -4.28
CA HIS A 19 14.41 -10.04 -3.90
C HIS A 19 15.29 -10.15 -2.66
N LEU A 20 15.27 -11.33 -2.02
CA LEU A 20 16.13 -11.67 -0.88
C LEU A 20 17.26 -12.64 -1.25
N SER A 21 17.58 -12.80 -2.53
CA SER A 21 18.72 -13.61 -2.97
C SER A 21 20.03 -13.13 -2.34
N ALA A 22 20.87 -14.07 -1.91
CA ALA A 22 22.20 -13.75 -1.40
C ALA A 22 23.05 -13.11 -2.51
N GLY A 23 23.79 -12.05 -2.17
CA GLY A 23 24.63 -11.32 -3.11
C GLY A 23 24.84 -9.87 -2.70
N LYS A 24 25.44 -9.08 -3.61
CA LYS A 24 25.90 -7.71 -3.33
C LYS A 24 24.79 -6.75 -2.91
N LEU A 25 23.59 -6.91 -3.47
CA LEU A 25 22.45 -6.08 -3.08
C LEU A 25 22.06 -6.31 -1.62
N LEU A 26 21.93 -7.57 -1.21
CA LEU A 26 21.57 -7.93 0.16
C LEU A 26 22.69 -7.61 1.15
N GLU A 27 23.96 -7.84 0.79
CA GLU A 27 25.12 -7.42 1.58
C GLU A 27 25.10 -5.91 1.86
N ARG A 28 24.80 -5.08 0.85
CA ARG A 28 24.70 -3.63 1.03
C ARG A 28 23.50 -3.24 1.89
N ALA A 29 22.36 -3.92 1.74
CA ALA A 29 21.19 -3.67 2.59
C ALA A 29 21.50 -3.93 4.08
N ARG A 30 22.24 -5.01 4.39
CA ARG A 30 22.75 -5.28 5.74
C ARG A 30 23.70 -4.18 6.21
N ALA A 31 24.65 -3.74 5.38
CA ALA A 31 25.58 -2.69 5.78
C ALA A 31 24.91 -1.34 6.07
N LEU A 32 23.85 -0.99 5.33
CA LEU A 32 23.11 0.28 5.50
C LEU A 32 22.29 0.34 6.79
N GLN A 33 21.96 -0.81 7.38
CA GLN A 33 21.13 -0.93 8.59
C GLN A 33 19.86 -0.05 8.50
N GLN A 34 19.17 -0.13 7.36
CA GLN A 34 17.84 0.47 7.19
C GLN A 34 16.78 -0.63 7.29
N PRO A 35 15.58 -0.33 7.81
CA PRO A 35 14.46 -1.24 7.70
C PRO A 35 14.22 -1.61 6.23
N VAL A 36 13.98 -2.89 5.98
CA VAL A 36 13.74 -3.41 4.64
C VAL A 36 12.27 -3.77 4.50
N LEU A 37 11.71 -3.47 3.33
CA LEU A 37 10.42 -3.96 2.86
C LEU A 37 10.65 -4.93 1.70
N VAL A 38 9.92 -6.04 1.68
CA VAL A 38 9.87 -6.94 0.52
C VAL A 38 8.41 -7.16 0.12
N SER A 39 8.16 -7.22 -1.18
CA SER A 39 6.83 -7.53 -1.71
C SER A 39 6.60 -9.05 -1.71
N ALA A 40 5.38 -9.51 -1.44
CA ALA A 40 5.01 -10.93 -1.50
C ALA A 40 5.42 -11.57 -2.85
N ASN A 41 5.27 -10.83 -3.94
CA ASN A 41 5.63 -11.31 -5.28
C ASN A 41 7.13 -11.65 -5.42
N ALA A 42 8.01 -11.03 -4.63
CA ALA A 42 9.45 -11.32 -4.64
C ALA A 42 9.79 -12.70 -4.05
N VAL A 43 8.84 -13.34 -3.36
CA VAL A 43 8.95 -14.70 -2.84
C VAL A 43 8.02 -15.69 -3.57
N SER A 44 7.31 -15.26 -4.63
CA SER A 44 6.46 -16.14 -5.43
C SER A 44 7.26 -17.13 -6.27
N ARG A 45 6.74 -18.36 -6.37
CA ARG A 45 7.20 -19.37 -7.33
C ARG A 45 6.21 -19.45 -8.48
N TRP A 46 6.75 -19.60 -9.67
CA TRP A 46 5.99 -19.60 -10.91
C TRP A 46 6.34 -20.85 -11.72
N SER A 47 5.31 -21.53 -12.22
CA SER A 47 5.41 -22.67 -13.12
C SER A 47 5.10 -22.22 -14.55
N LEU A 48 5.75 -22.85 -15.54
CA LEU A 48 5.44 -22.68 -16.96
C LEU A 48 4.93 -23.98 -17.60
N ARG A 49 4.60 -24.99 -16.78
CA ARG A 49 4.24 -26.33 -17.28
C ARG A 49 2.99 -26.34 -18.17
N GLN A 50 2.08 -25.39 -17.94
CA GLN A 50 0.85 -25.26 -18.72
C GLN A 50 1.03 -24.39 -19.98
N GLY A 51 2.24 -23.93 -20.30
CA GLY A 51 2.49 -23.02 -21.42
C GLY A 51 2.19 -21.54 -21.10
N TRP A 52 1.55 -21.25 -19.97
CA TRP A 52 1.45 -19.92 -19.37
C TRP A 52 2.05 -19.89 -17.96
N ARG A 53 2.29 -18.69 -17.46
CA ARG A 53 2.85 -18.45 -16.13
C ARG A 53 1.76 -18.67 -15.08
N ASP A 54 1.94 -19.69 -14.26
CA ASP A 54 1.00 -20.10 -13.21
C ASP A 54 1.65 -20.02 -11.82
N TRP A 55 0.93 -19.48 -10.84
CA TRP A 55 1.46 -19.33 -9.49
C TRP A 55 1.43 -20.68 -8.78
N SER A 56 2.57 -21.06 -8.19
CA SER A 56 2.77 -22.42 -7.63
C SER A 56 3.19 -22.40 -6.16
N GLY A 57 2.87 -21.32 -5.44
CA GLY A 57 3.20 -21.17 -4.01
C GLY A 57 4.40 -20.26 -3.73
N TRP A 58 4.82 -20.25 -2.46
CA TRP A 58 5.90 -19.41 -1.96
C TRP A 58 7.26 -20.12 -1.92
N SER A 59 8.34 -19.36 -2.10
CA SER A 59 9.73 -19.79 -1.91
C SER A 59 10.24 -19.33 -0.54
N THR A 60 9.66 -19.82 0.55
CA THR A 60 9.93 -19.32 1.91
C THR A 60 11.38 -19.49 2.37
N ARG A 61 12.13 -20.43 1.77
CA ARG A 61 13.57 -20.62 2.06
C ARG A 61 14.39 -19.34 1.91
N VAL A 62 14.03 -18.45 0.98
CA VAL A 62 14.77 -17.19 0.75
C VAL A 62 14.65 -16.22 1.92
N LEU A 63 13.63 -16.37 2.79
CA LEU A 63 13.48 -15.57 4.01
C LEU A 63 14.61 -15.83 5.00
N GLY A 64 15.26 -17.00 4.95
CA GLY A 64 16.46 -17.29 5.77
C GLY A 64 17.64 -16.35 5.48
N ASN A 65 17.64 -15.69 4.32
CA ASN A 65 18.65 -14.68 3.99
C ASN A 65 18.40 -13.34 4.71
N ALA A 66 17.26 -13.14 5.37
CA ALA A 66 16.97 -11.91 6.09
C ALA A 66 17.85 -11.68 7.33
N THR A 67 18.55 -12.71 7.80
CA THR A 67 19.51 -12.62 8.92
C THR A 67 20.51 -11.48 8.69
N GLY A 68 20.70 -10.65 9.72
CA GLY A 68 21.60 -9.49 9.70
C GLY A 68 21.02 -8.21 9.07
N LEU A 69 19.80 -8.25 8.51
CA LEU A 69 19.05 -7.03 8.20
C LEU A 69 18.58 -6.36 9.49
N HIS A 70 18.39 -5.04 9.45
CA HIS A 70 17.88 -4.28 10.60
C HIS A 70 16.48 -4.74 11.02
N SER A 71 15.59 -4.90 10.05
CA SER A 71 14.27 -5.52 10.18
C SER A 71 13.73 -5.83 8.79
N LEU A 72 12.83 -6.81 8.68
CA LEU A 72 12.11 -7.11 7.45
C LEU A 72 10.60 -6.89 7.64
N CYS A 73 9.99 -6.21 6.69
CA CYS A 73 8.54 -6.00 6.61
C CYS A 73 8.02 -6.60 5.30
N LEU A 74 6.73 -6.95 5.27
CA LEU A 74 6.09 -7.60 4.13
C LEU A 74 5.01 -6.72 3.53
N ASP A 75 5.16 -6.39 2.24
CA ASP A 75 4.15 -5.76 1.39
C ASP A 75 3.31 -6.84 0.69
N SER A 76 2.03 -6.55 0.45
CA SER A 76 1.04 -7.47 -0.13
C SER A 76 1.26 -7.78 -1.60
N ALA A 77 2.03 -6.94 -2.30
CA ALA A 77 2.15 -6.90 -3.75
C ALA A 77 0.90 -6.42 -4.50
N GLY A 78 -0.06 -5.76 -3.86
CA GLY A 78 -1.34 -5.34 -4.47
C GLY A 78 -1.19 -4.64 -5.81
N PHE A 79 -0.31 -3.64 -5.89
CA PHE A 79 -0.03 -2.96 -7.16
C PHE A 79 0.51 -3.89 -8.25
N SER A 80 1.45 -4.78 -7.91
CA SER A 80 2.03 -5.72 -8.89
C SER A 80 1.02 -6.80 -9.31
N ALA A 81 0.14 -7.21 -8.40
CA ALA A 81 -0.92 -8.16 -8.69
C ALA A 81 -1.90 -7.58 -9.72
N MET A 82 -2.41 -6.37 -9.48
CA MET A 82 -3.36 -5.73 -10.38
C MET A 82 -2.72 -5.39 -11.74
N THR A 83 -1.49 -4.88 -11.77
CA THR A 83 -0.87 -4.40 -13.02
C THR A 83 -0.18 -5.48 -13.85
N CYS A 84 0.31 -6.55 -13.24
CA CYS A 84 1.08 -7.58 -13.96
C CYS A 84 0.40 -8.95 -14.01
N LEU A 85 -0.58 -9.21 -13.14
CA LEU A 85 -1.17 -10.53 -12.96
C LEU A 85 -2.70 -10.55 -13.16
N GLY A 86 -3.32 -9.37 -13.30
CA GLY A 86 -4.78 -9.24 -13.46
C GLY A 86 -5.58 -9.42 -12.16
N GLY A 87 -4.89 -9.54 -11.01
CA GLY A 87 -5.48 -9.87 -9.71
C GLY A 87 -4.48 -10.61 -8.84
N TYR A 88 -4.87 -10.91 -7.60
CA TYR A 88 -4.04 -11.76 -6.74
C TYR A 88 -4.09 -13.21 -7.23
N PRO A 89 -2.95 -13.86 -7.52
CA PRO A 89 -2.94 -15.27 -7.90
C PRO A 89 -2.91 -16.19 -6.67
N TRP A 90 -3.03 -15.63 -5.46
CA TRP A 90 -3.01 -16.34 -4.18
C TRP A 90 -4.18 -15.86 -3.34
N THR A 91 -4.70 -16.76 -2.50
CA THR A 91 -5.76 -16.46 -1.53
C THR A 91 -5.20 -15.72 -0.31
N ILE A 92 -6.10 -15.15 0.50
CA ILE A 92 -5.77 -14.60 1.82
C ILE A 92 -5.06 -15.63 2.69
N ASP A 93 -5.54 -16.89 2.74
CA ASP A 93 -4.92 -17.96 3.52
C ASP A 93 -3.49 -18.26 3.06
N ASN A 94 -3.24 -18.27 1.75
CA ASN A 94 -1.90 -18.43 1.20
C ASN A 94 -1.01 -17.27 1.64
N TYR A 95 -1.49 -16.04 1.58
CA TYR A 95 -0.72 -14.85 1.95
C TYR A 95 -0.42 -14.79 3.46
N VAL A 96 -1.41 -15.01 4.32
CA VAL A 96 -1.23 -15.03 5.79
C VAL A 96 -0.31 -16.18 6.21
N SER A 97 -0.35 -17.32 5.50
CA SER A 97 0.62 -18.40 5.71
C SER A 97 2.06 -17.98 5.38
N LEU A 98 2.27 -17.14 4.36
CA LEU A 98 3.58 -16.53 4.11
C LEU A 98 3.98 -15.57 5.24
N ALA A 99 3.06 -14.71 5.71
CA ALA A 99 3.32 -13.79 6.81
C ALA A 99 3.73 -14.53 8.10
N ALA A 100 3.18 -15.74 8.33
CA ALA A 100 3.54 -16.59 9.47
C ALA A 100 4.94 -17.26 9.35
N CYS A 101 5.55 -17.28 8.16
CA CYS A 101 6.81 -17.98 7.93
C CYS A 101 8.07 -17.22 8.41
N HIS A 102 7.93 -15.96 8.86
CA HIS A 102 9.04 -15.14 9.33
C HIS A 102 8.53 -14.10 10.35
N PRO A 103 9.33 -13.74 11.37
CA PRO A 103 8.97 -12.67 12.31
C PRO A 103 9.13 -11.29 11.67
N PHE A 104 8.26 -10.96 10.72
CA PHE A 104 8.22 -9.64 10.11
C PHE A 104 7.94 -8.57 11.18
N ARG A 105 8.63 -7.43 11.10
CA ARG A 105 8.37 -6.27 11.98
C ARG A 105 6.91 -5.81 11.84
N TRP A 106 6.42 -5.81 10.61
CA TRP A 106 5.00 -5.77 10.29
C TRP A 106 4.76 -6.42 8.92
N TRP A 107 3.53 -6.85 8.68
CA TRP A 107 3.06 -7.30 7.36
C TRP A 107 1.74 -6.59 7.03
N ALA A 108 1.64 -6.09 5.80
CA ALA A 108 0.49 -5.34 5.32
C ALA A 108 -0.68 -6.28 5.01
N SER A 109 -1.93 -5.83 5.17
CA SER A 109 -3.08 -6.54 4.58
C SER A 109 -2.98 -6.62 3.06
N LEU A 110 -3.70 -7.56 2.44
CA LEU A 110 -4.03 -7.42 1.02
C LEU A 110 -4.86 -6.14 0.81
N ASP A 111 -4.72 -5.52 -0.36
CA ASP A 111 -5.32 -4.24 -0.69
C ASP A 111 -5.55 -4.09 -2.20
N TYR A 112 -6.55 -3.29 -2.57
CA TYR A 112 -6.95 -3.07 -3.95
C TYR A 112 -6.66 -1.63 -4.33
N CYS A 113 -5.51 -1.44 -4.98
CA CYS A 113 -4.98 -0.13 -5.32
C CYS A 113 -5.82 0.62 -6.36
N VAL A 114 -5.90 1.95 -6.25
CA VAL A 114 -6.84 2.83 -6.96
C VAL A 114 -6.16 3.89 -7.85
N GLU A 115 -4.90 3.66 -8.23
CA GLU A 115 -4.17 4.47 -9.20
C GLU A 115 -5.01 4.63 -10.49
N GLN A 116 -4.92 5.79 -11.14
CA GLN A 116 -5.72 6.11 -12.33
C GLN A 116 -5.59 5.08 -13.48
N GLU A 117 -4.44 4.42 -13.59
CA GLU A 117 -4.19 3.39 -14.61
C GLU A 117 -4.84 2.04 -14.27
N ILE A 118 -5.37 1.90 -13.05
CA ILE A 118 -6.02 0.70 -12.53
C ILE A 118 -7.50 0.98 -12.33
N ALA A 119 -7.84 2.05 -11.61
CA ALA A 119 -9.22 2.49 -11.39
C ALA A 119 -9.56 3.64 -12.34
N GLY A 120 -10.28 3.37 -13.43
CA GLY A 120 -10.52 4.36 -14.49
C GLY A 120 -11.46 5.50 -14.06
N ASP A 121 -12.46 5.16 -13.26
CA ASP A 121 -13.56 6.04 -12.87
C ASP A 121 -13.81 6.03 -11.35
N ARG A 122 -14.81 6.80 -10.92
CA ARG A 122 -15.14 6.96 -9.50
C ARG A 122 -15.72 5.70 -8.87
N ASP A 123 -16.56 4.96 -9.60
CA ASP A 123 -17.19 3.75 -9.09
C ASP A 123 -16.14 2.67 -8.85
N GLU A 124 -15.18 2.50 -9.77
CA GLU A 124 -14.11 1.52 -9.58
C GLU A 124 -13.22 1.86 -8.37
N VAL A 125 -12.99 3.15 -8.10
CA VAL A 125 -12.30 3.56 -6.87
C VAL A 125 -13.08 3.11 -5.63
N VAL A 126 -14.39 3.34 -5.59
CA VAL A 126 -15.22 2.97 -4.44
C VAL A 126 -15.30 1.45 -4.28
N ASP A 127 -15.46 0.70 -5.38
CA ASP A 127 -15.51 -0.76 -5.37
C ASP A 127 -14.21 -1.34 -4.80
N ARG A 128 -13.06 -0.81 -5.20
CA ARG A 128 -11.75 -1.22 -4.68
C ARG A 128 -11.54 -0.85 -3.21
N ILE A 129 -12.10 0.26 -2.73
CA ILE A 129 -12.11 0.58 -1.30
C ILE A 129 -12.90 -0.48 -0.53
N SER A 130 -14.08 -0.87 -1.02
CA SER A 130 -14.88 -1.94 -0.41
C SER A 130 -14.15 -3.28 -0.37
N ARG A 131 -13.49 -3.68 -1.46
CA ARG A 131 -12.64 -4.89 -1.48
C ARG A 131 -11.47 -4.80 -0.52
N THR A 132 -10.87 -3.61 -0.38
CA THR A 132 -9.79 -3.37 0.60
C THR A 132 -10.30 -3.49 2.03
N ILE A 133 -11.49 -2.96 2.35
CA ILE A 133 -12.13 -3.11 3.67
C ILE A 133 -12.30 -4.60 3.99
N ARG A 134 -12.90 -5.37 3.09
CA ARG A 134 -13.09 -6.81 3.25
C ARG A 134 -11.76 -7.55 3.47
N ALA A 135 -10.78 -7.31 2.60
CA ALA A 135 -9.46 -7.92 2.68
C ALA A 135 -8.73 -7.63 4.00
N ASN A 136 -8.89 -6.44 4.57
CA ASN A 136 -8.37 -6.10 5.90
C ASN A 136 -9.03 -6.94 7.00
N ILE A 137 -10.35 -7.07 6.98
CA ILE A 137 -11.10 -7.85 7.98
C ILE A 137 -10.69 -9.32 7.89
N ASP A 138 -10.63 -9.90 6.69
CA ASP A 138 -10.24 -11.29 6.51
C ASP A 138 -8.78 -11.54 6.90
N CYS A 139 -7.85 -10.68 6.46
CA CYS A 139 -6.46 -10.79 6.86
C CYS A 139 -6.32 -10.72 8.38
N ARG A 140 -7.09 -9.84 9.05
CA ARG A 140 -7.06 -9.70 10.50
C ARG A 140 -7.59 -10.95 11.20
N GLN A 141 -8.71 -11.50 10.77
CA GLN A 141 -9.27 -12.74 11.33
C GLN A 141 -8.27 -13.90 11.20
N ARG A 142 -7.72 -14.11 10.00
CA ARG A 142 -6.71 -15.15 9.78
C ARG A 142 -5.40 -14.89 10.53
N ALA A 143 -5.05 -13.62 10.78
CA ALA A 143 -3.92 -13.27 11.63
C ALA A 143 -4.13 -13.68 13.08
N GLU A 144 -5.35 -13.54 13.60
CA GLU A 144 -5.73 -13.92 14.95
C GLU A 144 -5.68 -15.44 15.10
N ASP A 145 -6.27 -16.18 14.16
CA ASP A 145 -6.23 -17.65 14.12
C ASP A 145 -4.80 -18.21 14.09
N ARG A 146 -3.88 -17.49 13.42
CA ARG A 146 -2.47 -17.89 13.29
C ARG A 146 -1.56 -17.30 14.39
N GLY A 147 -2.09 -16.49 15.30
CA GLY A 147 -1.32 -15.88 16.39
C GLY A 147 -0.30 -14.82 15.93
N ILE A 148 -0.49 -14.22 14.74
CA ILE A 148 0.42 -13.20 14.17
C ILE A 148 -0.23 -11.80 14.05
N ALA A 149 -1.40 -11.61 14.68
CA ALA A 149 -2.14 -10.36 14.67
C ALA A 149 -1.40 -9.17 15.32
N ALA A 150 -0.37 -9.43 16.14
CA ALA A 150 0.43 -8.39 16.79
C ALA A 150 1.30 -7.59 15.81
N THR A 151 1.63 -8.15 14.64
CA THR A 151 2.45 -7.51 13.60
C THR A 151 1.65 -7.20 12.33
N PHE A 152 0.32 -7.39 12.38
CA PHE A 152 -0.57 -7.04 11.29
C PHE A 152 -0.70 -5.52 11.14
N MET A 153 -0.55 -5.02 9.92
CA MET A 153 -0.75 -3.62 9.55
C MET A 153 -1.89 -3.50 8.53
N PRO A 154 -3.06 -2.94 8.88
CA PRO A 154 -4.12 -2.73 7.91
C PRO A 154 -3.73 -1.66 6.89
N VAL A 155 -4.23 -1.77 5.67
CA VAL A 155 -4.00 -0.80 4.59
C VAL A 155 -5.31 -0.10 4.24
N ILE A 156 -5.29 1.23 4.20
CA ILE A 156 -6.39 2.04 3.69
C ILE A 156 -6.11 2.51 2.26
N GLN A 157 -7.17 2.62 1.46
CA GLN A 157 -7.12 2.99 0.04
C GLN A 157 -8.03 4.18 -0.27
N GLY A 158 -7.71 4.91 -1.35
CA GLY A 158 -8.52 6.05 -1.77
C GLY A 158 -7.90 6.93 -2.85
N ARG A 159 -8.73 7.71 -3.57
CA ARG A 159 -8.27 8.75 -4.50
C ARG A 159 -8.34 10.12 -3.84
N LEU A 160 -9.49 10.47 -3.29
CA LEU A 160 -9.74 11.70 -2.54
C LEU A 160 -9.38 11.55 -1.07
N PRO A 161 -9.09 12.63 -0.33
CA PRO A 161 -8.90 12.56 1.12
C PRO A 161 -10.06 11.88 1.87
N SER A 162 -11.31 12.14 1.46
CA SER A 162 -12.51 11.52 2.04
C SER A 162 -12.64 10.02 1.78
N ASP A 163 -12.01 9.49 0.72
CA ASP A 163 -11.97 8.05 0.47
C ASP A 163 -11.20 7.30 1.55
N TYR A 164 -10.06 7.85 1.97
CA TYR A 164 -9.22 7.27 3.00
C TYR A 164 -9.90 7.32 4.37
N GLU A 165 -10.63 8.40 4.65
CA GLU A 165 -11.49 8.51 5.84
C GLU A 165 -12.59 7.45 5.82
N ARG A 166 -13.35 7.32 4.72
CA ARG A 166 -14.36 6.25 4.55
C ARG A 166 -13.77 4.87 4.81
N CYS A 167 -12.61 4.58 4.24
CA CYS A 167 -11.94 3.30 4.42
C CYS A 167 -11.56 3.03 5.89
N ALA A 168 -11.04 4.04 6.58
CA ALA A 168 -10.70 3.95 8.00
C ALA A 168 -11.94 3.81 8.89
N ASP A 169 -13.00 4.58 8.62
CA ASP A 169 -14.25 4.61 9.37
C ASP A 169 -15.06 3.32 9.24
N ALA A 170 -14.87 2.57 8.17
CA ALA A 170 -15.44 1.23 8.02
C ALA A 170 -14.78 0.19 8.95
N MET A 171 -13.59 0.48 9.50
CA MET A 171 -12.80 -0.49 10.27
C MET A 171 -12.17 0.09 11.55
N PRO A 172 -12.91 0.86 12.39
CA PRO A 172 -12.32 1.67 13.45
C PRO A 172 -11.58 0.83 14.48
N ALA A 173 -12.12 -0.34 14.85
CA ALA A 173 -11.50 -1.25 15.79
C ALA A 173 -10.19 -1.86 15.28
N ILE A 174 -10.08 -2.13 13.97
CA ILE A 174 -8.85 -2.66 13.35
C ILE A 174 -7.79 -1.57 13.33
N ILE A 175 -8.16 -0.35 12.89
CA ILE A 175 -7.26 0.81 12.83
C ILE A 175 -6.73 1.17 14.23
N GLU A 176 -7.61 1.20 15.24
CA GLU A 176 -7.24 1.51 16.62
C GLU A 176 -6.29 0.49 17.22
N ARG A 177 -6.56 -0.81 17.04
CA ARG A 177 -5.72 -1.90 17.59
C ARG A 177 -4.36 -1.97 16.93
N ALA A 178 -4.28 -1.74 15.63
CA ALA A 178 -3.00 -1.79 14.91
C ALA A 178 -2.06 -0.65 15.32
N GLY A 179 -2.58 0.57 15.47
CA GLY A 179 -1.79 1.76 15.84
C GLY A 179 -0.80 2.24 14.77
N LEU A 180 -0.42 1.38 13.82
CA LEU A 180 0.26 1.70 12.57
C LEU A 180 -0.62 1.20 11.43
N ILE A 181 -0.86 2.05 10.43
CA ILE A 181 -1.65 1.72 9.25
C ILE A 181 -0.88 2.06 7.97
N GLY A 182 -1.04 1.25 6.94
CA GLY A 182 -0.52 1.51 5.61
C GLY A 182 -1.46 2.41 4.82
N VAL A 183 -0.91 3.33 4.02
CA VAL A 183 -1.68 4.20 3.13
C VAL A 183 -1.29 3.89 1.69
N GLY A 184 -2.20 3.23 0.99
CA GLY A 184 -2.03 2.75 -0.38
C GLY A 184 -2.12 3.87 -1.43
N SER A 185 -1.85 3.51 -2.69
CA SER A 185 -1.94 4.40 -3.87
C SER A 185 -1.25 5.77 -3.72
N MET A 186 -0.16 5.77 -2.95
CA MET A 186 0.76 6.90 -2.78
C MET A 186 1.87 6.90 -3.84
N CYS A 187 2.16 5.72 -4.42
CA CYS A 187 3.10 5.59 -5.52
C CYS A 187 2.60 6.40 -6.73
N ARG A 188 3.52 7.11 -7.39
CA ARG A 188 3.25 8.01 -8.54
C ARG A 188 2.34 9.22 -8.29
N ARG A 189 1.57 9.26 -7.19
CA ARG A 189 0.72 10.39 -6.79
C ARG A 189 1.47 11.73 -6.84
N ALA A 190 0.75 12.79 -7.20
CA ALA A 190 1.26 14.15 -7.13
C ALA A 190 1.48 14.56 -5.67
N ILE A 191 2.50 15.38 -5.40
CA ILE A 191 2.74 15.89 -4.05
C ILE A 191 1.67 16.92 -3.68
N HIS A 192 1.27 17.74 -4.66
CA HIS A 192 0.38 18.88 -4.53
C HIS A 192 -1.01 18.58 -5.10
N GLY A 193 -1.96 19.49 -4.86
CA GLY A 193 -3.33 19.43 -5.37
C GLY A 193 -4.32 18.81 -4.38
N PRO A 194 -5.63 18.89 -4.67
CA PRO A 194 -6.69 18.39 -3.79
C PRO A 194 -6.67 16.86 -3.62
N GLU A 195 -6.20 16.13 -4.63
CA GLU A 195 -5.92 14.69 -4.55
C GLU A 195 -4.44 14.39 -4.24
N GLY A 196 -3.65 15.42 -3.94
CA GLY A 196 -2.22 15.29 -3.69
C GLY A 196 -1.94 14.48 -2.42
N MET A 197 -0.76 13.87 -2.37
CA MET A 197 -0.30 13.12 -1.20
C MET A 197 -0.38 13.95 0.08
N ILE A 198 -0.01 15.23 0.02
CA ILE A 198 -0.06 16.10 1.21
C ILE A 198 -1.50 16.44 1.60
N ALA A 199 -2.44 16.53 0.66
CA ALA A 199 -3.87 16.69 0.97
C ALA A 199 -4.41 15.49 1.75
N VAL A 200 -4.06 14.27 1.32
CA VAL A 200 -4.44 13.04 2.04
C VAL A 200 -3.81 12.99 3.43
N VAL A 201 -2.51 13.21 3.55
CA VAL A 201 -1.82 13.14 4.86
C VAL A 201 -2.36 14.19 5.84
N ASP A 202 -2.57 15.42 5.38
CA ASP A 202 -3.12 16.50 6.19
C ASP A 202 -4.56 16.21 6.66
N HIS A 203 -5.38 15.61 5.79
CA HIS A 203 -6.72 15.17 6.16
C HIS A 203 -6.69 14.05 7.19
N LEU A 204 -5.91 12.99 6.95
CA LEU A 204 -5.73 11.88 7.87
C LEU A 204 -5.15 12.31 9.21
N ASP A 205 -4.31 13.34 9.23
CA ASP A 205 -3.75 13.88 10.47
C ASP A 205 -4.83 14.46 11.39
N ARG A 206 -5.87 15.08 10.80
CA ARG A 206 -7.01 15.65 11.53
C ARG A 206 -8.01 14.60 12.00
N VAL A 207 -8.33 13.61 11.16
CA VAL A 207 -9.46 12.69 11.42
C VAL A 207 -9.05 11.44 12.19
N LEU A 208 -7.81 10.97 12.06
CA LEU A 208 -7.38 9.74 12.74
C LEU A 208 -7.01 10.00 14.21
N PRO A 209 -7.25 9.03 15.12
CA PRO A 209 -6.83 9.14 16.52
C PRO A 209 -5.33 9.46 16.64
N HIS A 210 -4.93 10.35 17.57
CA HIS A 210 -3.55 10.83 17.69
C HIS A 210 -2.47 9.76 17.82
N ARG A 211 -2.80 8.58 18.37
CA ARG A 211 -1.84 7.46 18.53
C ARG A 211 -1.56 6.71 17.22
N VAL A 212 -2.45 6.81 16.24
CA VAL A 212 -2.33 6.10 14.96
C VAL A 212 -1.23 6.74 14.13
N ARG A 213 -0.34 5.93 13.56
CA ARG A 213 0.72 6.40 12.66
C ARG A 213 0.59 5.78 11.28
N LEU A 214 1.22 6.42 10.30
CA LEU A 214 1.11 6.06 8.89
C LEU A 214 2.42 5.49 8.36
N HIS A 215 2.33 4.39 7.62
CA HIS A 215 3.32 3.98 6.62
C HIS A 215 2.82 4.39 5.24
N LEU A 216 3.57 5.20 4.51
CA LEU A 216 3.17 5.66 3.18
C LEU A 216 3.91 4.86 2.10
N PHE A 217 3.17 4.12 1.28
CA PHE A 217 3.75 3.20 0.31
C PHE A 217 4.33 3.91 -0.93
N GLY A 218 5.57 3.60 -1.29
CA GLY A 218 6.17 4.02 -2.56
C GLY A 218 6.32 5.55 -2.74
N VAL A 219 6.47 6.29 -1.64
CA VAL A 219 6.56 7.75 -1.67
C VAL A 219 7.82 8.23 -2.40
N LYS A 220 7.64 9.22 -3.28
CA LYS A 220 8.75 9.92 -3.93
C LYS A 220 9.50 10.72 -2.88
N GLY A 221 10.82 10.56 -2.82
CA GLY A 221 11.63 11.28 -1.85
C GLY A 221 11.53 12.81 -1.89
N GLN A 222 11.14 13.41 -3.03
CA GLN A 222 10.85 14.86 -3.13
C GLN A 222 9.70 15.32 -2.23
N ALA A 223 8.84 14.41 -1.78
CA ALA A 223 7.76 14.69 -0.84
C ALA A 223 8.26 14.88 0.61
N LEU A 224 9.44 14.34 0.95
CA LEU A 224 9.94 14.31 2.34
C LEU A 224 9.91 15.69 3.03
N PRO A 225 10.40 16.80 2.43
CA PRO A 225 10.34 18.11 3.09
C PRO A 225 8.92 18.57 3.45
N TYR A 226 7.90 18.12 2.72
CA TYR A 226 6.49 18.41 3.00
C TYR A 226 5.87 17.46 4.02
N LEU A 227 6.47 16.29 4.25
CA LEU A 227 6.04 15.31 5.25
C LEU A 227 6.64 15.58 6.64
N ILE A 228 7.77 16.30 6.74
CA ILE A 228 8.41 16.63 8.03
C ILE A 228 7.43 17.25 9.05
N PRO A 229 6.54 18.20 8.69
CA PRO A 229 5.53 18.73 9.62
C PRO A 229 4.62 17.65 10.22
N PHE A 230 4.41 16.55 9.50
CA PHE A 230 3.57 15.42 9.89
C PHE A 230 4.38 14.28 10.52
N SER A 231 5.63 14.49 10.93
CA SER A 231 6.49 13.42 11.48
C SER A 231 5.96 12.72 12.74
N HIS A 232 5.04 13.37 13.46
CA HIS A 232 4.29 12.75 14.55
C HIS A 232 3.31 11.67 14.05
N ARG A 233 2.65 11.94 12.90
CA ARG A 233 1.68 11.09 12.22
C ARG A 233 2.33 10.08 11.28
N VAL A 234 3.31 10.48 10.49
CA VAL A 234 4.01 9.62 9.52
C VAL A 234 5.14 8.89 10.22
N ALA A 235 5.02 7.58 10.35
CA ALA A 235 6.05 6.72 10.93
C ALA A 235 7.16 6.43 9.94
N SER A 236 6.80 6.06 8.71
CA SER A 236 7.76 5.60 7.72
C SER A 236 7.25 5.77 6.30
N ILE A 237 8.19 5.73 5.36
CA ILE A 237 7.93 5.58 3.93
C ILE A 237 8.82 4.48 3.37
N ASP A 238 8.42 3.87 2.26
CA ASP A 238 9.30 3.00 1.49
C ASP A 238 9.50 3.49 0.05
N SER A 239 10.55 2.98 -0.59
CA SER A 239 10.69 3.09 -2.04
C SER A 239 11.67 2.06 -2.61
N GLN A 240 11.42 1.67 -3.86
CA GLN A 240 12.39 1.01 -4.74
C GLN A 240 12.85 1.92 -5.91
N ALA A 241 12.71 3.25 -5.78
CA ALA A 241 13.06 4.19 -6.85
C ALA A 241 14.53 4.08 -7.31
N TYR A 242 15.44 3.64 -6.44
CA TYR A 242 16.82 3.36 -6.80
C TYR A 242 16.96 2.25 -7.87
N GLY A 243 16.01 1.32 -7.97
CA GLY A 243 15.97 0.32 -9.04
C GLY A 243 15.66 0.92 -10.41
N VAL A 244 14.89 2.01 -10.46
CA VAL A 244 14.68 2.80 -11.69
C VAL A 244 15.97 3.51 -12.08
N ALA A 245 16.64 4.13 -11.10
CA ALA A 245 17.93 4.78 -11.32
C ALA A 245 18.98 3.78 -11.85
N ALA A 246 19.07 2.59 -11.26
CA ALA A 246 19.97 1.53 -11.72
C ALA A 246 19.67 1.10 -13.17
N ARG A 247 18.38 0.94 -13.54
CA ARG A 247 17.98 0.66 -14.93
C ARG A 247 18.41 1.78 -15.89
N ALA A 248 18.21 3.04 -15.51
CA ALA A 248 18.62 4.18 -16.33
C ALA A 248 20.14 4.26 -16.49
N THR A 249 20.90 4.02 -15.43
CA THR A 249 22.37 3.97 -15.45
C THR A 249 22.89 2.85 -16.33
N ALA A 250 22.36 1.63 -16.19
CA ALA A 250 22.72 0.48 -17.01
C ALA A 250 22.52 0.77 -18.51
N ARG A 251 21.36 1.34 -18.89
CA ARG A 251 21.07 1.75 -20.27
C ARG A 251 22.05 2.81 -20.78
N ARG A 252 22.31 3.87 -20.01
CA ARG A 252 23.26 4.93 -20.41
C ARG A 252 24.68 4.40 -20.61
N GLN A 253 25.08 3.37 -19.86
CA GLN A 253 26.41 2.77 -19.95
C GLN A 253 26.49 1.63 -20.98
N GLY A 254 25.39 1.25 -21.62
CA GLY A 254 25.36 0.11 -22.55
C GLY A 254 25.71 -1.23 -21.91
N ARG A 255 25.39 -1.41 -20.62
CA ARG A 255 25.72 -2.63 -19.84
C ARG A 255 24.49 -3.22 -19.17
N SER A 256 24.54 -4.51 -18.87
CA SER A 256 23.50 -5.20 -18.11
C SER A 256 23.40 -4.67 -16.67
N LYS A 257 22.18 -4.57 -16.13
CA LYS A 257 21.94 -4.17 -14.74
C LYS A 257 22.38 -5.29 -13.78
N SER A 258 23.46 -5.07 -13.05
CA SER A 258 23.96 -6.00 -12.02
C SER A 258 23.47 -5.63 -10.61
N ASP A 259 23.49 -6.60 -9.70
CA ASP A 259 23.14 -6.37 -8.29
C ASP A 259 24.08 -5.38 -7.60
N LEU A 260 25.36 -5.37 -7.96
CA LEU A 260 26.32 -4.39 -7.43
C LEU A 260 25.90 -2.96 -7.83
N MET A 261 25.52 -2.75 -9.10
CA MET A 261 25.06 -1.45 -9.56
C MET A 261 23.77 -1.01 -8.85
N VAL A 262 22.85 -1.96 -8.62
CA VAL A 262 21.62 -1.69 -7.86
C VAL A 262 21.96 -1.33 -6.41
N ALA A 263 22.92 -2.02 -5.79
CA ALA A 263 23.40 -1.76 -4.45
C ALA A 263 24.00 -0.35 -4.29
N ASP A 264 24.82 0.08 -5.25
CA ASP A 264 25.40 1.43 -5.23
C ASP A 264 24.33 2.52 -5.41
N CYS A 265 23.35 2.29 -6.29
CA CYS A 265 22.22 3.19 -6.44
C CYS A 265 21.36 3.26 -5.17
N MET A 266 21.20 2.13 -4.47
CA MET A 266 20.45 2.04 -3.21
C MET A 266 21.13 2.83 -2.09
N GLU A 267 22.43 2.64 -1.88
CA GLU A 267 23.21 3.40 -0.89
C GLU A 267 23.16 4.91 -1.17
N HIS A 268 23.37 5.30 -2.43
CA HIS A 268 23.25 6.71 -2.81
C HIS A 268 21.85 7.26 -2.54
N TRP A 269 20.81 6.49 -2.90
CA TRP A 269 19.42 6.89 -2.68
C TRP A 269 19.09 7.09 -1.19
N VAL A 270 19.56 6.18 -0.31
CA VAL A 270 19.39 6.31 1.14
C VAL A 270 20.04 7.59 1.66
N ARG A 271 21.27 7.89 1.23
CA ARG A 271 21.96 9.14 1.61
C ARG A 271 21.15 10.37 1.22
N VAL A 272 20.67 10.42 -0.03
CA VAL A 272 19.83 11.52 -0.52
C VAL A 272 18.53 11.67 0.29
N GLN A 273 17.89 10.58 0.71
CA GLN A 273 16.67 10.66 1.52
C GLN A 273 16.95 11.20 2.93
N ARG A 274 18.07 10.79 3.55
CA ARG A 274 18.52 11.32 4.83
C ARG A 274 18.79 12.82 4.75
N ASP A 275 19.43 13.29 3.66
CA ASP A 275 19.67 14.71 3.45
C ASP A 275 18.35 15.49 3.29
N ARG A 276 17.35 14.91 2.62
CA ARG A 276 16.01 15.52 2.49
C ARG A 276 15.27 15.62 3.82
N LEU A 277 15.41 14.63 4.70
CA LEU A 277 14.85 14.68 6.06
C LEU A 277 15.50 15.77 6.93
N ARG A 278 16.71 16.22 6.60
CA ARG A 278 17.40 17.32 7.29
C ARG A 278 17.07 18.70 6.71
N GLN A 279 16.30 18.77 5.62
CA GLN A 279 15.89 20.04 5.04
C GLN A 279 14.86 20.75 5.92
N ARG A 280 14.72 22.06 5.72
CA ARG A 280 13.67 22.83 6.39
C ARG A 280 12.29 22.30 6.00
N PRO A 281 11.37 22.11 6.96
CA PRO A 281 10.00 21.70 6.68
C PRO A 281 9.34 22.70 5.72
N ARG A 282 8.57 22.19 4.76
CA ARG A 282 7.78 22.98 3.82
C ARG A 282 6.30 22.77 4.09
N ARG A 283 5.52 23.84 4.05
CA ARG A 283 4.06 23.78 4.15
C ARG A 283 3.43 24.07 2.80
N LEU A 284 2.31 23.42 2.54
CA LEU A 284 1.46 23.72 1.38
C LEU A 284 0.18 24.37 1.88
N THR A 285 -0.27 25.39 1.15
CA THR A 285 -1.62 25.92 1.33
C THR A 285 -2.59 24.96 0.67
N GLN A 286 -3.52 24.41 1.44
CA GLN A 286 -4.55 23.49 0.94
C GLN A 286 -5.61 24.30 0.19
N PRO A 287 -5.94 23.96 -1.07
CA PRO A 287 -7.13 24.50 -1.71
C PRO A 287 -8.39 23.89 -1.09
N SER A 288 -9.48 24.65 -1.05
CA SER A 288 -10.78 24.14 -0.59
C SER A 288 -11.23 22.93 -1.43
N PRO A 289 -11.93 21.95 -0.83
CA PRO A 289 -12.44 20.80 -1.56
C PRO A 289 -13.35 21.25 -2.71
N ALA A 290 -13.17 20.65 -3.88
CA ALA A 290 -14.06 20.85 -5.00
C ALA A 290 -15.43 20.24 -4.69
N VAL A 291 -16.50 21.00 -4.91
CA VAL A 291 -17.88 20.53 -4.78
C VAL A 291 -18.23 19.77 -6.05
N GLU A 292 -18.70 18.53 -5.92
CA GLU A 292 -19.21 17.79 -7.08
C GLU A 292 -20.50 18.45 -7.60
N PRO A 293 -20.64 18.65 -8.92
CA PRO A 293 -21.84 19.23 -9.49
C PRO A 293 -23.04 18.27 -9.35
N SER A 294 -24.13 18.74 -8.73
CA SER A 294 -25.40 18.02 -8.66
C SER A 294 -26.23 18.31 -9.91
N GLY A 295 -26.14 17.45 -10.93
CA GLY A 295 -27.07 17.43 -12.06
C GLY A 295 -28.33 16.59 -11.77
N PRO A 296 -29.42 16.75 -12.55
CA PRO A 296 -30.56 15.84 -12.48
C PRO A 296 -30.10 14.41 -12.77
N ARG A 297 -30.47 13.48 -11.89
CA ARG A 297 -30.02 12.08 -11.97
C ARG A 297 -30.99 11.28 -12.84
N ASP A 298 -30.46 10.70 -13.90
CA ASP A 298 -31.14 9.71 -14.73
C ASP A 298 -31.62 8.53 -13.84
N PRO A 299 -32.91 8.12 -13.91
CA PRO A 299 -33.44 7.03 -13.08
C PRO A 299 -32.68 5.70 -13.25
N TRP A 300 -32.22 5.37 -14.46
CA TRP A 300 -31.39 4.18 -14.67
C TRP A 300 -30.02 4.32 -13.98
N ALA A 301 -29.37 5.47 -14.12
CA ALA A 301 -28.15 5.78 -13.37
C ALA A 301 -28.34 5.70 -11.85
N CYS A 302 -29.51 6.09 -11.32
CA CYS A 302 -29.85 5.91 -9.90
C CYS A 302 -29.95 4.43 -9.51
N ALA A 303 -30.67 3.62 -10.29
CA ALA A 303 -30.79 2.18 -10.04
C ALA A 303 -29.41 1.48 -10.09
N MET A 304 -28.56 1.91 -11.02
CA MET A 304 -27.19 1.40 -11.14
C MET A 304 -26.30 1.79 -9.96
N ALA A 305 -26.40 3.04 -9.50
CA ALA A 305 -25.69 3.49 -8.31
C ALA A 305 -26.17 2.74 -7.04
N GLU A 306 -27.47 2.46 -6.95
CA GLU A 306 -28.07 1.70 -5.87
C GLU A 306 -27.61 0.23 -5.86
N ALA A 307 -27.69 -0.46 -7.00
CA ALA A 307 -27.21 -1.82 -7.16
C ALA A 307 -25.73 -1.94 -6.76
N ARG A 308 -24.89 -1.01 -7.22
CA ARG A 308 -23.47 -0.95 -6.82
C ARG A 308 -23.30 -0.74 -5.32
N ARG A 309 -24.12 0.10 -4.69
CA ARG A 309 -24.06 0.33 -3.24
C ARG A 309 -24.40 -0.93 -2.47
N GLN A 310 -25.51 -1.59 -2.79
CA GLN A 310 -25.93 -2.85 -2.14
C GLN A 310 -24.88 -3.95 -2.33
N MET A 311 -24.31 -4.08 -3.53
CA MET A 311 -23.23 -5.03 -3.81
C MET A 311 -22.00 -4.78 -2.92
N ARG A 312 -21.61 -3.51 -2.74
CA ARG A 312 -20.48 -3.15 -1.86
C ARG A 312 -20.76 -3.46 -0.39
N GLU A 313 -21.98 -3.26 0.07
CA GLU A 313 -22.40 -3.63 1.44
C GLU A 313 -22.29 -5.15 1.65
N LEU A 314 -22.65 -5.96 0.65
CA LEU A 314 -22.47 -7.42 0.67
C LEU A 314 -20.99 -7.85 0.67
N ILE A 315 -20.15 -7.17 -0.13
CA ILE A 315 -18.70 -7.41 -0.12
C ILE A 315 -18.10 -7.05 1.25
N GLU A 316 -18.44 -5.89 1.80
CA GLU A 316 -17.88 -5.41 3.06
C GLU A 316 -18.29 -6.31 4.24
N SER A 317 -19.55 -6.77 4.27
CA SER A 317 -20.05 -7.73 5.28
C SER A 317 -19.45 -9.13 5.12
N GLY A 318 -19.04 -9.51 3.91
CA GLY A 318 -18.51 -10.84 3.58
C GLY A 318 -19.58 -11.82 3.09
N ASP A 319 -20.78 -11.33 2.80
CA ASP A 319 -21.85 -12.11 2.18
C ASP A 319 -21.59 -12.39 0.69
N LEU A 320 -20.69 -11.61 0.06
CA LEU A 320 -20.21 -11.82 -1.31
C LEU A 320 -18.68 -11.82 -1.36
N ASP A 321 -18.10 -12.75 -2.11
CA ASP A 321 -16.65 -12.81 -2.30
C ASP A 321 -16.17 -11.60 -3.14
N HIS A 322 -15.24 -10.85 -2.57
CA HIS A 322 -14.61 -9.68 -3.18
C HIS A 322 -13.91 -9.93 -4.52
N ASP A 323 -13.64 -11.19 -4.89
CA ASP A 323 -13.01 -11.57 -6.16
C ASP A 323 -14.01 -12.02 -7.25
N GLU A 324 -15.28 -12.25 -6.92
CA GLU A 324 -16.27 -12.89 -7.83
C GLU A 324 -17.21 -11.92 -8.56
N THR A 325 -17.18 -10.62 -8.24
CA THR A 325 -18.17 -9.67 -8.78
C THR A 325 -17.91 -9.29 -10.24
N THR A 326 -18.90 -9.48 -11.12
CA THR A 326 -18.85 -9.11 -12.55
C THR A 326 -19.80 -7.95 -12.90
N ILE A 327 -19.47 -7.19 -13.94
CA ILE A 327 -20.30 -6.07 -14.44
C ILE A 327 -21.72 -6.54 -14.81
N GLY A 328 -21.87 -7.73 -15.40
CA GLY A 328 -23.17 -8.26 -15.80
C GLY A 328 -24.13 -8.53 -14.63
N TRP A 329 -23.62 -8.88 -13.46
CA TRP A 329 -24.46 -9.03 -12.26
C TRP A 329 -25.00 -7.70 -11.74
N ILE A 330 -24.17 -6.65 -11.83
CA ILE A 330 -24.55 -5.31 -11.38
C ILE A 330 -25.66 -4.74 -12.28
N GLU A 331 -25.55 -4.94 -13.60
CA GLU A 331 -26.58 -4.52 -14.57
C GLU A 331 -27.91 -5.24 -14.36
N GLN A 332 -27.87 -6.57 -14.13
CA GLN A 332 -29.08 -7.33 -13.84
C GLN A 332 -29.75 -6.86 -12.55
N TRP A 333 -28.99 -6.64 -11.48
CA TRP A 333 -29.52 -6.16 -10.20
C TRP A 333 -30.17 -4.78 -10.32
N ALA A 334 -29.58 -3.87 -11.12
CA ALA A 334 -30.24 -2.60 -11.39
C ALA A 334 -31.47 -2.71 -12.27
N ALA A 335 -31.51 -3.65 -13.21
CA ALA A 335 -32.72 -3.94 -13.99
C ALA A 335 -33.87 -4.33 -13.06
N ASP A 336 -33.60 -5.14 -12.05
CA ASP A 336 -34.59 -5.55 -11.06
C ASP A 336 -35.04 -4.33 -10.21
N LEU A 337 -34.10 -3.53 -9.67
CA LEU A 337 -34.40 -2.31 -8.90
C LEU A 337 -35.12 -1.21 -9.69
N TYR A 338 -34.94 -1.17 -11.02
CA TYR A 338 -35.60 -0.20 -11.89
C TYR A 338 -37.05 -0.58 -12.19
N GLN A 339 -37.41 -1.86 -12.05
CA GLN A 339 -38.75 -2.39 -12.32
C GLN A 339 -39.68 -2.34 -11.10
N ASP A 340 -39.13 -2.20 -9.89
CA ASP A 340 -39.84 -2.06 -8.61
C ASP A 340 -40.27 -0.61 -8.32
#